data_AF-A0A374CEC1-F1
#
_entry.id   AF-A0A374CEC1-F1
#
_cell.length_a   1.000
_cell.length_b   1.000
_cell.length_c   1.000
_cell.angle_alpha   90.00
_cell.angle_beta   90.00
_cell.angle_gamma   90.00
#
_symmetry.space_group_name_H-M   'P 1'
#
loop_
_entity.id
_entity.type
_entity.pdbx_description
1 polymer ?
#
loop_
_entity_poly.entity_id
_entity_poly.type
_entity_poly.pdbx_seq_one_letter_code
_entity_poly.pdbx_strand_id
1 'polypeptide(L)'
;MNDFIKLYERRNRIKTFLMALTALLLSLLAISVFTSCVYDDYGPGTANDDSETYLNLSFLTSSPTESRAAMSRADDFDSNPANPATESSIHSIRVWAFNSNSTGDDAIAVSYREEILTTPVNGETAVKTVSMKIPRKSGGNELENLDLFILANAESIEGIFPDNTANKMLTRKQLKEMVIKSQFGINGEGKAQATEVPATGLPLSRVITHISVADHVADTETAAAAKSVIIPLVRAVSKLHFFFARKADGGTEEALITKIELDEDIIPQASYVFPDATTYAYRETEGLISTQYNGTTAYVHSKVTLGGVSNRYITSVADPTTFHRGSSEKAAEYMTRLDGANFVSQHRTYLRESNRPITGRIYFKLSEDSPEQSTTFTIPSNMKPAARNHELVVYAYFLEGGKLQINPTVLDWEDGGKYNYVDKVEIHTIVEGDYQTHDGGIQVAFNEPTWGPKITFENIYTGGRKWILQSNNPVFGFVIAGDESGEIKNTLEGNGNKETISFYVVPKKILDMANPHNYHANVFLTIVPSNKALINVGEGEEKLPGTSTEISFVQVK
;
A
#
# COMPACT_ATOMS: atom_id res chain seq x y z
N MET A 1 25.22 6.55 40.38
CA MET A 1 25.30 6.83 38.91
C MET A 1 24.11 6.21 38.16
N ASN A 2 23.78 4.94 38.40
CA ASN A 2 22.60 4.28 37.80
C ASN A 2 21.24 4.93 38.12
N ASP A 3 21.04 5.49 39.32
CA ASP A 3 19.74 6.09 39.66
C ASP A 3 19.50 7.44 38.98
N PHE A 4 20.56 8.19 38.66
CA PHE A 4 20.45 9.41 37.86
C PHE A 4 20.14 9.12 36.38
N ILE A 5 20.65 8.01 35.84
CA ILE A 5 20.35 7.54 34.47
C ILE A 5 18.89 7.09 34.39
N LYS A 6 18.40 6.33 35.38
CA LYS A 6 16.98 5.91 35.47
C LYS A 6 16.02 7.10 35.57
N LEU A 7 16.37 8.15 36.32
CA LEU A 7 15.56 9.38 36.41
C LEU A 7 15.58 10.19 35.12
N TYR A 8 16.70 10.23 34.39
CA TYR A 8 16.80 10.88 33.08
C TYR A 8 16.00 10.14 32.00
N GLU A 9 16.06 8.81 31.98
CA GLU A 9 15.25 7.96 31.08
C GLU A 9 13.76 8.06 31.37
N ARG A 10 13.36 8.08 32.65
CA ARG A 10 11.95 8.23 33.05
C ARG A 10 11.39 9.60 32.67
N ARG A 11 12.20 10.67 32.77
CA ARG A 11 11.82 12.04 32.38
C ARG A 11 11.76 12.23 30.86
N ASN A 12 12.60 11.52 30.09
CA ASN A 12 12.48 11.45 28.64
C ASN A 12 11.26 10.62 28.21
N ARG A 13 10.98 9.47 28.82
CA ARG A 13 9.79 8.66 28.51
C ARG A 13 8.47 9.38 28.82
N ILE A 14 8.41 10.16 29.90
CA ILE A 14 7.24 11.00 30.20
C ILE A 14 7.10 12.14 29.18
N LYS A 15 8.19 12.72 28.66
CA LYS A 15 8.14 13.68 27.55
C LYS A 15 7.69 13.03 26.24
N THR A 16 8.14 11.82 25.92
CA THR A 16 7.70 11.08 24.72
C THR A 16 6.23 10.65 24.82
N PHE A 17 5.78 10.25 26.01
CA PHE A 17 4.37 9.93 26.30
C PHE A 17 3.48 11.18 26.27
N LEU A 18 3.91 12.31 26.83
CA LEU A 18 3.17 13.58 26.70
C LEU A 18 3.17 14.10 25.26
N MET A 19 4.27 13.93 24.50
CA MET A 19 4.33 14.28 23.07
C MET A 19 3.40 13.40 22.23
N ALA A 20 3.33 12.10 22.52
CA ALA A 20 2.41 11.16 21.89
C ALA A 20 0.95 11.45 22.27
N LEU A 21 0.67 11.83 23.53
CA LEU A 21 -0.66 12.24 23.98
C LEU A 21 -1.07 13.60 23.38
N THR A 22 -0.15 14.55 23.22
CA THR A 22 -0.42 15.80 22.48
C THR A 22 -0.62 15.55 21.00
N ALA A 23 0.08 14.59 20.37
CA ALA A 23 -0.16 14.20 18.99
C ALA A 23 -1.52 13.48 18.81
N LEU A 24 -1.93 12.66 19.80
CA LEU A 24 -3.24 12.00 19.83
C LEU A 24 -4.38 13.02 20.02
N LEU A 25 -4.19 14.00 20.92
CA LEU A 25 -5.10 15.13 21.08
C LEU A 25 -5.09 16.03 19.85
N LEU A 26 -3.97 16.26 19.18
CA LEU A 26 -3.91 16.98 17.90
C LEU A 26 -4.59 16.20 16.76
N SER A 27 -4.60 14.87 16.79
CA SER A 27 -5.32 14.05 15.81
C SER A 27 -6.84 14.01 16.06
N LEU A 28 -7.28 14.14 17.32
CA LEU A 28 -8.70 14.35 17.66
C LEU A 28 -9.12 15.83 17.49
N LEU A 29 -8.20 16.80 17.66
CA LEU A 29 -8.47 18.23 17.50
C LEU A 29 -8.28 18.72 16.05
N ALA A 30 -7.69 17.91 15.15
CA ALA A 30 -7.59 18.20 13.73
C ALA A 30 -8.92 18.01 12.97
N ILE A 31 -10.04 17.92 13.68
CA ILE A 31 -11.31 18.49 13.20
C ILE A 31 -11.24 20.01 13.48
N SER A 32 -10.27 20.69 12.88
CA SER A 32 -10.17 22.15 12.97
C SER A 32 -9.96 22.72 11.57
N VAL A 33 -11.09 23.12 10.98
CA VAL A 33 -11.24 24.31 10.14
C VAL A 33 -10.00 24.67 9.31
N PHE A 34 -9.72 23.86 8.29
CA PHE A 34 -8.93 24.35 7.17
C PHE A 34 -9.88 24.85 6.11
N THR A 35 -9.61 26.08 5.66
CA THR A 35 -10.23 26.74 4.53
C THR A 35 -9.88 25.98 3.24
N SER A 36 -10.37 24.76 3.08
CA SER A 36 -10.68 24.28 1.73
C SER A 36 -11.96 25.00 1.34
N CYS A 37 -12.03 25.49 0.10
CA CYS A 37 -13.30 25.89 -0.48
C CYS A 37 -14.17 24.63 -0.54
N VAL A 38 -14.89 24.34 0.54
CA VAL A 38 -16.07 23.49 0.51
C VAL A 38 -17.01 24.23 -0.42
N TYR A 39 -17.04 23.84 -1.69
CA TYR A 39 -18.06 24.29 -2.62
C TYR A 39 -19.36 23.59 -2.19
N ASP A 40 -19.98 24.10 -1.13
CA ASP A 40 -21.28 23.69 -0.57
C ASP A 40 -22.46 24.13 -1.48
N ASP A 41 -22.20 24.72 -2.65
CA ASP A 41 -23.25 25.16 -3.55
C ASP A 41 -23.51 24.10 -4.64
N TYR A 42 -24.51 23.25 -4.39
CA TYR A 42 -25.06 22.31 -5.36
C TYR A 42 -26.52 22.66 -5.68
N GLY A 43 -26.76 22.97 -6.96
CA GLY A 43 -28.03 22.90 -7.68
C GLY A 43 -27.71 22.99 -9.19
N PRO A 44 -28.46 22.36 -10.12
CA PRO A 44 -29.79 21.74 -10.00
C PRO A 44 -29.83 20.23 -10.34
N GLY A 45 -30.75 19.48 -9.71
CA GLY A 45 -30.96 18.06 -10.07
C GLY A 45 -31.82 17.24 -9.09
N THR A 46 -33.05 17.69 -8.83
CA THR A 46 -34.18 16.97 -8.19
C THR A 46 -34.08 16.57 -6.71
N ALA A 47 -34.87 17.29 -5.90
CA ALA A 47 -35.41 17.00 -4.56
C ALA A 47 -34.41 16.76 -3.41
N ASN A 48 -34.15 17.84 -2.66
CA ASN A 48 -33.51 17.84 -1.36
C ASN A 48 -34.43 17.17 -0.32
N ASP A 49 -34.01 16.01 0.19
CA ASP A 49 -34.44 15.51 1.49
C ASP A 49 -33.30 15.90 2.44
N ASP A 50 -33.54 16.88 3.32
CA ASP A 50 -32.58 17.69 4.09
C ASP A 50 -31.75 16.93 5.16
N SER A 51 -31.40 15.67 4.93
CA SER A 51 -30.43 14.95 5.76
C SER A 51 -29.26 14.50 4.90
N GLU A 52 -28.24 15.34 4.85
CA GLU A 52 -26.94 14.99 4.29
C GLU A 52 -26.37 13.79 5.05
N THR A 53 -25.98 12.75 4.32
CA THR A 53 -25.27 11.60 4.87
C THR A 53 -23.80 11.71 4.54
N TYR A 54 -22.95 10.94 5.21
CA TYR A 54 -21.50 11.07 5.12
C TYR A 54 -20.88 9.77 4.63
N LEU A 55 -19.90 9.91 3.76
CA LEU A 55 -18.98 8.86 3.34
C LEU A 55 -17.57 9.24 3.83
N ASN A 56 -16.86 8.28 4.41
CA ASN A 56 -15.47 8.45 4.79
C ASN A 56 -14.59 7.56 3.91
N LEU A 57 -13.50 8.13 3.40
CA LEU A 57 -12.54 7.48 2.51
C LEU A 57 -11.17 7.49 3.15
N SER A 58 -10.49 6.35 3.13
CA SER A 58 -9.10 6.20 3.60
C SER A 58 -8.23 5.77 2.43
N PHE A 59 -7.22 6.57 2.09
CA PHE A 59 -6.34 6.32 0.94
C PHE A 59 -5.02 5.71 1.38
N LEU A 60 -4.65 4.60 0.74
CA LEU A 60 -3.36 3.95 0.87
C LEU A 60 -2.59 4.16 -0.43
N THR A 61 -1.29 4.47 -0.37
CA THR A 61 -0.44 4.57 -1.57
C THR A 61 0.29 3.27 -1.89
N SER A 62 0.16 2.26 -1.02
CA SER A 62 0.69 0.90 -1.16
C SER A 62 -0.38 -0.17 -0.96
N SER A 63 -0.09 -1.41 -1.41
CA SER A 63 -0.77 -2.61 -0.90
C SER A 63 -0.61 -2.69 0.62
N PRO A 64 -1.65 -3.07 1.39
CA PRO A 64 -1.63 -3.10 2.86
C PRO A 64 -0.63 -4.09 3.48
N THR A 65 0.19 -4.76 2.67
CA THR A 65 0.98 -5.90 3.12
C THR A 65 2.33 -5.54 3.73
N GLU A 66 3.14 -4.57 3.27
CA GLU A 66 4.52 -4.44 3.79
C GLU A 66 5.17 -3.03 3.73
N SER A 67 6.19 -2.82 4.58
CA SER A 67 6.95 -1.58 4.74
C SER A 67 8.34 -1.66 4.11
N ARG A 68 8.69 -0.66 3.29
CA ARG A 68 10.07 -0.20 3.06
C ARG A 68 10.54 0.71 4.20
N ALA A 69 11.71 0.46 4.78
CA ALA A 69 12.33 1.42 5.70
C ALA A 69 12.86 2.61 4.90
N ALA A 70 12.62 3.84 5.38
CA ALA A 70 13.27 5.03 4.83
C ALA A 70 14.79 4.88 4.97
N MET A 71 15.51 4.75 3.84
CA MET A 71 16.96 4.59 3.85
C MET A 71 17.60 5.96 4.03
N SER A 72 17.85 6.35 5.28
CA SER A 72 18.69 7.52 5.57
C SER A 72 20.16 7.12 5.49
N ARG A 73 20.88 7.60 4.48
CA ARG A 73 22.32 7.80 4.61
C ARG A 73 22.56 9.29 4.78
N ALA A 74 22.60 9.70 6.04
CA ALA A 74 23.18 10.97 6.44
C ALA A 74 24.69 10.93 6.12
N ASP A 75 25.20 12.10 5.75
CA ASP A 75 26.60 12.44 5.49
C ASP A 75 27.01 12.42 4.00
N ASP A 76 26.77 13.59 3.38
CA ASP A 76 27.50 14.20 2.26
C ASP A 76 27.41 13.61 0.84
N PHE A 77 26.41 12.77 0.54
CA PHE A 77 26.04 12.43 -0.83
C PHE A 77 24.51 12.34 -0.99
N ASP A 78 23.93 13.29 -1.70
CA ASP A 78 22.52 13.36 -2.14
C ASP A 78 22.15 12.29 -3.20
N SER A 79 22.80 11.12 -3.16
CA SER A 79 22.84 10.17 -4.28
C SER A 79 22.21 8.82 -4.01
N ASN A 80 21.31 8.68 -3.02
CA ASN A 80 20.39 7.55 -2.98
C ASN A 80 18.99 8.00 -3.37
N PRO A 81 18.62 7.85 -4.65
CA PRO A 81 17.46 8.54 -5.15
C PRO A 81 16.18 7.75 -4.84
N ALA A 82 16.23 6.48 -4.43
CA ALA A 82 15.02 5.74 -4.09
C ALA A 82 14.45 6.28 -2.76
N ASN A 83 13.76 7.42 -2.85
CA ASN A 83 13.15 8.18 -1.77
C ASN A 83 11.63 7.89 -1.77
N PRO A 84 11.22 6.76 -1.18
CA PRO A 84 9.84 6.30 -1.28
C PRO A 84 8.88 7.22 -0.51
N ALA A 85 9.39 8.04 0.43
CA ALA A 85 8.60 9.04 1.14
C ALA A 85 8.05 10.14 0.21
N THR A 86 8.86 10.67 -0.71
CA THR A 86 8.38 11.69 -1.66
C THR A 86 7.57 11.08 -2.80
N GLU A 87 7.94 9.88 -3.26
CA GLU A 87 7.20 9.16 -4.32
C GLU A 87 5.76 8.81 -3.91
N SER A 88 5.51 8.69 -2.59
CA SER A 88 4.22 8.32 -1.98
C SER A 88 3.45 9.47 -1.37
N SER A 89 3.98 10.69 -1.43
CA SER A 89 3.35 11.82 -0.75
C SER A 89 2.06 12.23 -1.45
N ILE A 90 1.01 12.49 -0.67
CA ILE A 90 -0.26 13.04 -1.12
C ILE A 90 -0.28 14.53 -0.77
N HIS A 91 -0.39 15.36 -1.78
CA HIS A 91 -0.45 16.83 -1.72
C HIS A 91 -1.87 17.34 -2.00
N SER A 92 -2.65 16.60 -2.79
CA SER A 92 -4.04 16.91 -3.05
C SER A 92 -4.85 15.63 -3.29
N ILE A 93 -6.17 15.72 -3.08
CA ILE A 93 -7.11 14.66 -3.43
C ILE A 93 -8.35 15.27 -4.08
N ARG A 94 -8.82 14.64 -5.15
CA ARG A 94 -10.12 14.88 -5.78
C ARG A 94 -10.90 13.58 -5.88
N VAL A 95 -12.18 13.64 -5.52
CA VAL A 95 -13.10 12.50 -5.57
C VAL A 95 -14.39 12.92 -6.25
N TRP A 96 -14.79 12.16 -7.27
CA TRP A 96 -16.10 12.26 -7.90
C TRP A 96 -16.90 11.00 -7.56
N ALA A 97 -18.04 11.16 -6.91
CA ALA A 97 -18.96 10.07 -6.59
C ALA A 97 -20.15 10.10 -7.55
N PHE A 98 -20.31 9.03 -8.33
CA PHE A 98 -21.42 8.84 -9.24
C PHE A 98 -22.40 7.82 -8.67
N ASN A 99 -23.69 7.98 -8.95
CA ASN A 99 -24.65 6.89 -8.79
C ASN A 99 -24.27 5.74 -9.74
N SER A 100 -24.02 4.53 -9.21
CA SER A 100 -23.64 3.38 -10.04
C SER A 100 -24.68 3.02 -11.09
N ASN A 101 -25.97 3.31 -10.85
CA ASN A 101 -27.05 3.09 -11.81
C ASN A 101 -27.06 4.13 -12.94
N SER A 102 -26.34 5.24 -12.78
CA SER A 102 -26.14 6.27 -13.82
C SER A 102 -24.86 5.97 -14.61
N THR A 103 -24.95 5.02 -15.52
CA THR A 103 -23.80 4.56 -16.34
C THR A 103 -23.54 5.40 -17.59
N GLY A 104 -24.45 6.34 -17.90
CA GLY A 104 -24.34 7.23 -19.05
C GLY A 104 -23.06 8.08 -19.03
N ASP A 105 -22.49 8.29 -20.22
CA ASP A 105 -21.24 9.01 -20.39
C ASP A 105 -21.33 10.50 -20.01
N ASP A 106 -22.52 11.09 -20.14
CA ASP A 106 -22.80 12.48 -19.76
C ASP A 106 -23.24 12.63 -18.29
N ALA A 107 -23.23 11.54 -17.51
CA ALA A 107 -23.55 11.61 -16.09
C ALA A 107 -22.56 12.54 -15.36
N ILE A 108 -23.07 13.33 -14.42
CA ILE A 108 -22.30 14.18 -13.51
C ILE A 108 -22.32 13.53 -12.12
N ALA A 109 -21.27 13.76 -11.34
CA ALA A 109 -21.16 13.25 -9.99
C ALA A 109 -22.33 13.74 -9.10
N VAL A 110 -22.88 12.84 -8.29
CA VAL A 110 -23.86 13.19 -7.24
C VAL A 110 -23.21 13.89 -6.05
N SER A 111 -21.89 13.75 -5.91
CA SER A 111 -21.08 14.48 -4.95
C SER A 111 -19.63 14.61 -5.41
N TYR A 112 -18.99 15.70 -5.02
CA TYR A 112 -17.61 16.00 -5.36
C TYR A 112 -16.85 16.51 -4.14
N ARG A 113 -15.60 16.11 -4.01
CA ARG A 113 -14.69 16.61 -2.97
C ARG A 113 -13.34 16.93 -3.57
N GLU A 114 -12.82 18.10 -3.22
CA GLU A 114 -11.45 18.53 -3.51
C GLU A 114 -10.78 18.97 -2.20
N GLU A 115 -9.54 18.54 -2.00
CA GLU A 115 -8.72 18.98 -0.87
C GLU A 115 -7.28 19.17 -1.34
N ILE A 116 -6.75 20.39 -1.19
CA ILE A 116 -5.34 20.72 -1.39
C ILE A 116 -4.71 20.86 -0.01
N LEU A 117 -3.62 20.14 0.23
CA LEU A 117 -2.99 20.04 1.54
C LEU A 117 -1.88 21.07 1.66
N THR A 118 -1.91 21.85 2.74
CA THR A 118 -0.82 22.78 3.09
C THR A 118 0.44 22.06 3.53
N THR A 119 0.28 20.87 4.11
CA THR A 119 1.36 19.94 4.46
C THR A 119 1.06 18.59 3.81
N PRO A 120 1.93 18.08 2.92
CA PRO A 120 1.72 16.79 2.29
C PRO A 120 1.64 15.67 3.33
N VAL A 121 0.77 14.69 3.08
CA VAL A 121 0.73 13.45 3.86
C VAL A 121 1.70 12.47 3.23
N ASN A 122 2.73 12.06 3.99
CA ASN A 122 3.60 10.99 3.55
C ASN A 122 2.83 9.66 3.61
N GLY A 123 2.42 9.15 2.43
CA GLY A 123 1.64 7.91 2.28
C GLY A 123 2.32 6.65 2.82
N GLU A 124 3.61 6.71 3.16
CA GLU A 124 4.31 5.63 3.85
C GLU A 124 4.03 5.57 5.35
N THR A 125 3.83 6.72 5.99
CA THR A 125 3.80 6.83 7.46
C THR A 125 2.45 7.28 7.99
N ALA A 126 1.57 7.76 7.10
CA ALA A 126 0.26 8.27 7.45
C ALA A 126 -0.77 7.95 6.37
N VAL A 127 -1.98 7.63 6.82
CA VAL A 127 -3.14 7.41 5.97
C VAL A 127 -3.85 8.75 5.79
N LYS A 128 -4.11 9.15 4.54
CA LYS A 128 -4.95 10.31 4.26
C LYS A 128 -6.41 9.89 4.31
N THR A 129 -7.21 10.57 5.13
CA THR A 129 -8.66 10.40 5.17
C THR A 129 -9.39 11.62 4.63
N VAL A 130 -10.54 11.40 3.99
CA VAL A 130 -11.43 12.44 3.48
C VAL A 130 -12.87 12.07 3.85
N SER A 131 -13.64 13.04 4.34
CA SER A 131 -15.10 12.91 4.45
C SER A 131 -15.78 13.73 3.36
N MET A 132 -16.86 13.16 2.81
CA MET A 132 -17.70 13.82 1.82
C MET A 132 -19.18 13.57 2.11
N LYS A 133 -20.00 14.57 1.79
CA LYS A 133 -21.46 14.49 1.90
C LYS A 133 -22.01 13.71 0.71
N ILE A 134 -22.95 12.82 0.96
CA ILE A 134 -23.64 11.99 -0.05
C ILE A 134 -25.15 12.25 0.07
N PRO A 135 -25.84 12.53 -1.05
CA PRO A 135 -27.30 12.64 -1.04
C PRO A 135 -27.93 11.25 -0.85
N ARG A 136 -29.04 11.18 -0.11
CA ARG A 136 -29.79 9.90 0.04
C ARG A 136 -30.41 9.43 -1.27
N LYS A 137 -30.79 10.37 -2.13
CA LYS A 137 -31.50 10.11 -3.39
C LYS A 137 -30.76 10.72 -4.57
N SER A 138 -30.93 10.10 -5.73
CA SER A 138 -30.44 10.58 -7.01
C SER A 138 -31.50 10.33 -8.08
N GLY A 139 -31.94 11.38 -8.78
CA GLY A 139 -32.98 11.26 -9.80
C GLY A 139 -34.31 10.76 -9.25
N GLY A 140 -34.65 11.11 -8.00
CA GLY A 140 -35.87 10.71 -7.31
C GLY A 140 -35.89 9.32 -6.69
N ASN A 141 -34.84 8.50 -6.89
CA ASN A 141 -34.72 7.16 -6.32
C ASN A 141 -33.68 7.14 -5.20
N GLU A 142 -33.82 6.21 -4.24
CA GLU A 142 -32.80 5.95 -3.23
C GLU A 142 -31.46 5.59 -3.90
N LEU A 143 -30.39 6.14 -3.34
CA LEU A 143 -29.04 5.88 -3.81
C LEU A 143 -28.52 4.62 -3.14
N GLU A 144 -28.35 3.55 -3.91
CA GLU A 144 -27.94 2.25 -3.38
C GLU A 144 -26.43 2.03 -3.46
N ASN A 145 -25.81 2.47 -4.56
CA ASN A 145 -24.41 2.20 -4.86
C ASN A 145 -23.72 3.42 -5.47
N LEU A 146 -22.43 3.56 -5.15
CA LEU A 146 -21.56 4.62 -5.64
C LEU A 146 -20.40 4.07 -6.48
N ASP A 147 -20.09 4.78 -7.56
CA ASP A 147 -18.84 4.65 -8.30
C ASP A 147 -17.96 5.88 -8.02
N LEU A 148 -16.73 5.64 -7.58
CA LEU A 148 -15.77 6.69 -7.24
C LEU A 148 -14.66 6.75 -8.28
N PHE A 149 -14.43 7.95 -8.81
CA PHE A 149 -13.19 8.32 -9.47
C PHE A 149 -12.35 9.11 -8.48
N ILE A 150 -11.12 8.67 -8.23
CA ILE A 150 -10.21 9.30 -7.26
C ILE A 150 -8.90 9.65 -7.95
N LEU A 151 -8.47 10.90 -7.79
CA LEU A 151 -7.20 11.41 -8.29
C LEU A 151 -6.49 12.18 -7.19
N ALA A 152 -5.30 11.72 -6.83
CA ALA A 152 -4.37 12.43 -5.98
C ALA A 152 -3.30 13.14 -6.82
N ASN A 153 -2.84 14.29 -6.33
CA ASN A 153 -1.74 15.06 -6.92
C ASN A 153 -2.00 15.50 -8.36
N ALA A 154 -3.22 15.91 -8.69
CA ALA A 154 -3.57 16.31 -10.06
C ALA A 154 -2.72 17.49 -10.57
N GLU A 155 -2.21 18.32 -9.66
CA GLU A 155 -1.32 19.47 -9.93
C GLU A 155 0.05 19.04 -10.46
N SER A 156 0.38 17.76 -10.38
CA SER A 156 1.56 17.21 -11.05
C SER A 156 1.34 16.96 -12.54
N ILE A 157 0.11 17.15 -13.06
CA ILE A 157 -0.23 16.91 -14.46
C ILE A 157 -0.65 18.24 -15.10
N GLU A 158 0.21 18.76 -15.96
CA GLU A 158 -0.06 19.98 -16.72
C GLU A 158 -1.28 19.82 -17.65
N GLY A 159 -2.18 20.81 -17.62
CA GLY A 159 -3.32 20.89 -18.55
C GLY A 159 -4.34 19.77 -18.43
N ILE A 160 -4.45 19.13 -17.25
CA ILE A 160 -5.24 17.91 -17.08
C ILE A 160 -6.76 18.17 -17.06
N PHE A 161 -7.18 19.36 -16.65
CA PHE A 161 -8.58 19.74 -16.60
C PHE A 161 -8.96 20.59 -17.82
N PRO A 162 -10.16 20.37 -18.41
CA PRO A 162 -10.66 21.20 -19.49
C PRO A 162 -10.81 22.66 -19.08
N ASP A 163 -10.41 23.58 -19.96
CA ASP A 163 -10.62 25.01 -19.76
C ASP A 163 -12.12 25.33 -19.56
N ASN A 164 -12.40 26.31 -18.69
CA ASN A 164 -13.75 26.83 -18.44
C ASN A 164 -14.77 25.79 -17.93
N THR A 165 -14.33 24.61 -17.48
CA THR A 165 -15.18 23.60 -16.84
C THR A 165 -14.78 23.48 -15.37
N ALA A 166 -15.73 23.72 -14.45
CA ALA A 166 -15.47 23.46 -13.05
C ALA A 166 -15.21 21.96 -12.82
N ASN A 167 -14.15 21.61 -12.08
CA ASN A 167 -13.77 20.20 -11.82
C ASN A 167 -14.96 19.35 -11.34
N LYS A 168 -15.84 19.90 -10.49
CA LYS A 168 -17.04 19.21 -10.00
C LYS A 168 -18.04 18.81 -11.08
N MET A 169 -18.03 19.49 -12.22
CA MET A 169 -18.95 19.30 -13.35
C MET A 169 -18.41 18.35 -14.41
N LEU A 170 -17.24 17.74 -14.21
CA LEU A 170 -16.70 16.78 -15.15
C LEU A 170 -17.62 15.57 -15.27
N THR A 171 -17.96 15.22 -16.52
CA THR A 171 -18.78 14.06 -16.81
C THR A 171 -17.99 12.78 -16.63
N ARG A 172 -18.71 11.67 -16.48
CA ARG A 172 -18.13 10.33 -16.42
C ARG A 172 -17.23 10.04 -17.62
N LYS A 173 -17.61 10.47 -18.82
CA LYS A 173 -16.81 10.35 -20.04
C LYS A 173 -15.53 11.19 -19.97
N GLN A 174 -15.62 12.46 -19.57
CA GLN A 174 -14.45 13.33 -19.44
C GLN A 174 -13.41 12.74 -18.47
N LEU A 175 -13.83 12.09 -17.40
CA LEU A 175 -12.94 11.37 -16.48
C LEU A 175 -12.34 10.10 -17.10
N LYS A 176 -13.14 9.26 -17.79
CA LYS A 176 -12.65 8.06 -18.49
C LYS A 176 -11.61 8.37 -19.56
N GLU A 177 -11.79 9.48 -20.28
CA GLU A 177 -10.93 9.95 -21.37
C GLU A 177 -9.80 10.89 -20.91
N MET A 178 -9.67 11.12 -19.60
CA MET A 178 -8.64 11.99 -19.04
C MET A 178 -7.25 11.38 -19.23
N VAL A 179 -6.32 12.14 -19.80
CA VAL A 179 -4.99 11.65 -20.19
C VAL A 179 -3.85 12.58 -19.78
N ILE A 180 -2.71 12.00 -19.44
CA ILE A 180 -1.42 12.66 -19.25
C ILE A 180 -0.75 12.80 -20.61
N LYS A 181 -0.41 14.05 -21.01
CA LYS A 181 0.24 14.35 -22.30
C LYS A 181 1.68 14.85 -22.16
N SER A 182 1.99 15.55 -21.07
CA SER A 182 3.30 16.11 -20.78
C SER A 182 3.78 15.69 -19.38
N GLN A 183 4.96 16.17 -18.99
CA GLN A 183 5.60 15.99 -17.67
C GLN A 183 6.11 14.58 -17.35
N PHE A 184 5.37 13.51 -17.68
CA PHE A 184 5.77 12.12 -17.37
C PHE A 184 5.96 11.27 -18.62
N GLY A 185 7.08 11.44 -19.30
CA GLY A 185 7.42 10.63 -20.46
C GLY A 185 8.59 11.24 -21.21
N ILE A 186 8.48 11.29 -22.53
CA ILE A 186 9.55 11.74 -23.42
C ILE A 186 9.04 12.93 -24.23
N ASN A 187 9.83 14.00 -24.30
CA ASN A 187 9.53 15.16 -25.14
C ASN A 187 9.93 14.91 -26.61
N GLY A 188 9.52 15.81 -27.52
CA GLY A 188 9.87 15.71 -28.94
C GLY A 188 11.38 15.81 -29.25
N GLU A 189 12.22 16.16 -28.26
CA GLU A 189 13.68 16.18 -28.40
C GLU A 189 14.35 14.87 -27.96
N GLY A 190 13.57 13.85 -27.56
CA GLY A 190 14.13 12.58 -27.09
C GLY A 190 14.74 12.67 -25.68
N LYS A 191 14.24 13.57 -24.82
CA LYS A 191 14.63 13.69 -23.42
C LYS A 191 13.49 13.30 -22.48
N ALA A 192 13.85 12.74 -21.33
CA ALA A 192 12.96 12.52 -20.21
C ALA A 192 12.30 13.84 -19.75
N GLN A 193 10.99 13.85 -19.54
CA GLN A 193 10.24 15.01 -19.08
C GLN A 193 10.28 15.17 -17.55
N ALA A 194 10.45 14.07 -16.80
CA ALA A 194 10.60 14.08 -15.35
C ALA A 194 11.69 13.10 -14.91
N THR A 195 12.71 13.64 -14.23
CA THR A 195 13.81 12.87 -13.61
C THR A 195 13.77 12.94 -12.08
N GLU A 196 12.90 13.77 -11.52
CA GLU A 196 12.67 13.96 -10.09
C GLU A 196 11.16 13.91 -9.81
N VAL A 197 10.80 13.64 -8.55
CA VAL A 197 9.41 13.72 -8.10
C VAL A 197 8.99 15.19 -8.13
N PRO A 198 7.87 15.56 -8.80
CA PRO A 198 7.37 16.92 -8.75
C PRO A 198 7.11 17.37 -7.32
N ALA A 199 7.26 18.67 -7.05
CA ALA A 199 6.96 19.24 -5.73
C ALA A 199 5.48 19.05 -5.31
N THR A 200 4.61 18.72 -6.25
CA THR A 200 3.18 18.41 -6.06
C THR A 200 2.90 16.90 -5.92
N GLY A 201 3.94 16.06 -5.87
CA GLY A 201 3.85 14.61 -5.78
C GLY A 201 3.71 13.90 -7.13
N LEU A 202 3.69 12.56 -7.10
CA LEU A 202 3.37 11.75 -8.28
C LEU A 202 1.86 11.58 -8.41
N PRO A 203 1.29 11.52 -9.63
CA PRO A 203 -0.15 11.33 -9.79
C PRO A 203 -0.54 9.90 -9.40
N LEU A 204 -1.53 9.77 -8.51
CA LEU A 204 -2.11 8.48 -8.14
C LEU A 204 -3.61 8.49 -8.38
N SER A 205 -4.17 7.37 -8.84
CA SER A 205 -5.59 7.34 -9.20
C SER A 205 -6.22 5.97 -8.99
N ARG A 206 -7.55 5.95 -8.86
CA ARG A 206 -8.39 4.74 -8.88
C ARG A 206 -9.78 5.01 -9.41
N VAL A 207 -10.39 3.95 -9.92
CA VAL A 207 -11.83 3.88 -10.18
C VAL A 207 -12.40 2.66 -9.47
N ILE A 208 -13.22 2.91 -8.45
CA ILE A 208 -13.86 1.86 -7.65
C ILE A 208 -15.37 1.95 -7.83
N THR A 209 -16.00 0.83 -8.15
CA THR A 209 -17.43 0.77 -8.48
C THR A 209 -18.19 -0.06 -7.45
N HIS A 210 -19.51 0.14 -7.43
CA HIS A 210 -20.44 -0.61 -6.60
C HIS A 210 -20.11 -0.54 -5.10
N ILE A 211 -19.79 0.65 -4.60
CA ILE A 211 -19.65 0.89 -3.17
C ILE A 211 -21.04 1.01 -2.57
N SER A 212 -21.39 0.06 -1.71
CA SER A 212 -22.68 0.00 -1.02
C SER A 212 -22.88 1.22 -0.12
N VAL A 213 -23.97 1.96 -0.36
CA VAL A 213 -24.37 3.10 0.49
C VAL A 213 -24.76 2.59 1.88
N ALA A 214 -25.51 1.50 1.98
CA ALA A 214 -25.94 0.95 3.28
C ALA A 214 -24.76 0.57 4.19
N ASP A 215 -23.67 0.07 3.59
CA ASP A 215 -22.51 -0.40 4.34
C ASP A 215 -21.57 0.73 4.76
N HIS A 216 -21.44 1.77 3.94
CA HIS A 216 -20.38 2.77 4.07
C HIS A 216 -20.84 4.20 4.36
N VAL A 217 -22.12 4.50 4.14
CA VAL A 217 -22.69 5.83 4.34
C VAL A 217 -23.46 5.88 5.66
N ALA A 218 -23.39 7.00 6.38
CA ALA A 218 -24.06 7.17 7.66
C ALA A 218 -24.53 8.60 7.91
N ASP A 219 -25.45 8.78 8.85
CA ASP A 219 -26.04 10.10 9.17
C ASP A 219 -25.08 11.04 9.94
N THR A 220 -23.93 10.54 10.37
CA THR A 220 -22.90 11.34 11.06
C THR A 220 -21.51 10.99 10.54
N GLU A 221 -20.60 11.97 10.55
CA GLU A 221 -19.20 11.75 10.15
C GLU A 221 -18.51 10.68 10.99
N THR A 222 -18.79 10.61 12.30
CA THR A 222 -18.21 9.59 13.19
C THR A 222 -18.67 8.18 12.82
N ALA A 223 -19.96 8.00 12.52
CA ALA A 223 -20.48 6.70 12.09
C ALA A 223 -19.96 6.31 10.70
N ALA A 224 -19.80 7.28 9.78
CA ALA A 224 -19.23 7.05 8.47
C ALA A 224 -17.73 6.69 8.56
N ALA A 225 -16.98 7.33 9.44
CA ALA A 225 -15.59 7.01 9.71
C ALA A 225 -15.42 5.57 10.25
N ALA A 226 -16.36 5.09 11.05
CA ALA A 226 -16.36 3.70 11.52
C ALA A 226 -16.58 2.66 10.39
N LYS A 227 -17.08 3.13 9.24
CA LYS A 227 -17.39 2.33 8.05
C LYS A 227 -16.54 2.76 6.85
N SER A 228 -15.37 3.33 7.10
CA SER A 228 -14.52 3.94 6.06
C SER A 228 -14.26 3.00 4.87
N VAL A 229 -14.36 3.53 3.67
CA VAL A 229 -13.97 2.84 2.44
C VAL A 229 -12.45 2.96 2.30
N ILE A 230 -11.77 1.81 2.24
CA ILE A 230 -10.32 1.76 2.11
C ILE A 230 -9.96 1.64 0.64
N ILE A 231 -9.16 2.57 0.12
CA ILE A 231 -8.82 2.64 -1.30
C ILE A 231 -7.30 2.58 -1.48
N PRO A 232 -6.76 1.52 -2.11
CA PRO A 232 -5.37 1.46 -2.54
C PRO A 232 -5.20 2.25 -3.85
N LEU A 233 -4.57 3.41 -3.76
CA LEU A 233 -4.18 4.24 -4.89
C LEU A 233 -3.04 3.60 -5.68
N VAL A 234 -3.09 3.72 -7.00
CA VAL A 234 -1.99 3.29 -7.88
C VAL A 234 -1.42 4.49 -8.61
N ARG A 235 -0.09 4.56 -8.75
CA ARG A 235 0.53 5.61 -9.54
C ARG A 235 0.13 5.49 -11.00
N ALA A 236 -0.08 6.61 -11.67
CA ALA A 236 -0.31 6.66 -13.12
C ALA A 236 1.00 6.56 -13.94
N VAL A 237 2.15 6.47 -13.25
CA VAL A 237 3.50 6.47 -13.82
C VAL A 237 4.31 5.27 -13.30
N SER A 238 5.41 4.98 -13.98
CA SER A 238 6.43 4.01 -13.62
C SER A 238 7.80 4.69 -13.57
N LYS A 239 8.72 4.16 -12.78
CA LYS A 239 10.07 4.70 -12.60
C LYS A 239 11.07 3.82 -13.33
N LEU A 240 11.81 4.35 -14.30
CA LEU A 240 12.90 3.69 -14.99
C LEU A 240 14.24 4.17 -14.45
N HIS A 241 15.17 3.24 -14.20
CA HIS A 241 16.55 3.58 -13.89
C HIS A 241 17.53 2.42 -14.13
N PHE A 242 18.81 2.74 -14.13
CA PHE A 242 19.89 1.85 -14.51
C PHE A 242 20.91 1.68 -13.38
N PHE A 243 21.46 0.48 -13.24
CA PHE A 243 22.54 0.16 -12.33
C PHE A 243 23.64 -0.56 -13.08
N PHE A 244 24.88 -0.16 -12.83
CA PHE A 244 26.04 -0.66 -13.55
C PHE A 244 27.07 -1.29 -12.61
N ALA A 245 27.58 -2.45 -12.99
CA ALA A 245 28.68 -3.12 -12.29
C ALA A 245 29.79 -3.58 -13.23
N ARG A 246 30.95 -3.88 -12.64
CA ARG A 246 32.03 -4.58 -13.31
C ARG A 246 32.68 -5.59 -12.39
N LYS A 247 33.09 -6.72 -12.95
CA LYS A 247 33.92 -7.70 -12.24
C LYS A 247 35.26 -7.06 -11.86
N ALA A 248 35.65 -7.17 -10.60
CA ALA A 248 37.00 -6.84 -10.14
C ALA A 248 38.03 -7.70 -10.88
N ASP A 249 39.15 -7.08 -11.27
CA ASP A 249 40.22 -7.70 -12.07
C ASP A 249 39.74 -8.28 -13.42
N GLY A 250 38.61 -7.80 -13.94
CA GLY A 250 38.01 -8.27 -15.18
C GLY A 250 38.51 -7.60 -16.46
N GLY A 251 39.48 -6.67 -16.36
CA GLY A 251 40.00 -5.91 -17.49
C GLY A 251 39.05 -4.82 -18.00
N THR A 252 38.30 -4.18 -17.08
CA THR A 252 37.26 -3.19 -17.38
C THR A 252 37.36 -1.94 -16.49
N GLU A 253 38.55 -1.67 -15.97
CA GLU A 253 38.85 -0.57 -15.05
C GLU A 253 38.63 0.81 -15.69
N GLU A 254 38.68 0.90 -17.02
CA GLU A 254 38.45 2.12 -17.78
C GLU A 254 37.10 2.12 -18.53
N ALA A 255 36.27 1.09 -18.32
CA ALA A 255 35.02 0.95 -19.06
C ALA A 255 34.05 2.10 -18.73
N LEU A 256 33.33 2.57 -19.73
CA LEU A 256 32.29 3.59 -19.60
C LEU A 256 31.08 3.28 -20.47
N ILE A 257 29.91 3.75 -20.03
CA ILE A 257 28.72 3.83 -20.86
C ILE A 257 28.78 5.16 -21.61
N THR A 258 28.70 5.14 -22.92
CA THR A 258 28.77 6.35 -23.75
C THR A 258 27.40 7.00 -23.91
N LYS A 259 26.35 6.19 -24.03
CA LYS A 259 24.94 6.60 -24.07
C LYS A 259 24.00 5.41 -23.88
N ILE A 260 22.75 5.71 -23.57
CA ILE A 260 21.66 4.74 -23.57
C ILE A 260 20.57 5.26 -24.49
N GLU A 261 20.12 4.43 -25.43
CA GLU A 261 19.00 4.75 -26.31
C GLU A 261 17.77 3.94 -25.93
N LEU A 262 16.61 4.60 -25.81
CA LEU A 262 15.32 3.91 -25.84
C LEU A 262 14.76 3.97 -27.26
N ASP A 263 14.17 2.88 -27.72
CA ASP A 263 13.61 2.80 -29.06
C ASP A 263 12.40 3.73 -29.21
N GLU A 264 12.05 4.04 -30.46
CA GLU A 264 10.82 4.77 -30.78
C GLU A 264 9.58 3.89 -30.61
N ASP A 265 8.40 4.51 -30.58
CA ASP A 265 7.11 3.83 -30.56
C ASP A 265 6.86 2.91 -29.35
N ILE A 266 7.56 3.11 -28.24
CA ILE A 266 7.39 2.34 -27.00
C ILE A 266 6.56 3.09 -25.92
N ILE A 267 6.46 4.42 -25.98
CA ILE A 267 5.66 5.23 -25.05
C ILE A 267 4.52 5.91 -25.83
N PRO A 268 3.24 5.78 -25.39
CA PRO A 268 2.12 6.49 -25.99
C PRO A 268 2.32 8.01 -25.97
N GLN A 269 1.77 8.77 -26.92
CA GLN A 269 1.78 10.25 -26.84
C GLN A 269 0.93 10.76 -25.68
N ALA A 270 -0.10 10.01 -25.30
CA ALA A 270 -0.94 10.28 -24.15
C ALA A 270 -1.31 8.96 -23.44
N SER A 271 -1.36 8.98 -22.11
CA SER A 271 -1.72 7.82 -21.28
C SER A 271 -2.91 8.16 -20.38
N TYR A 272 -3.78 7.19 -20.11
CA TYR A 272 -4.95 7.43 -19.26
C TYR A 272 -4.55 7.75 -17.82
N VAL A 273 -5.19 8.75 -17.21
CA VAL A 273 -4.99 9.06 -15.78
C VAL A 273 -5.53 7.93 -14.93
N PHE A 274 -6.77 7.52 -15.20
CA PHE A 274 -7.45 6.49 -14.44
C PHE A 274 -7.17 5.10 -15.03
N PRO A 275 -6.90 4.09 -14.18
CA PRO A 275 -6.92 2.70 -14.62
C PRO A 275 -8.36 2.23 -14.84
N ASP A 276 -8.52 0.99 -15.27
CA ASP A 276 -9.83 0.37 -15.41
C ASP A 276 -10.59 0.35 -14.08
N ALA A 277 -11.90 0.47 -14.18
CA ALA A 277 -12.78 0.31 -13.04
C ALA A 277 -12.72 -1.10 -12.47
N THR A 278 -12.77 -1.22 -11.15
CA THR A 278 -12.97 -2.49 -10.46
C THR A 278 -14.02 -2.34 -9.37
N THR A 279 -14.57 -3.44 -8.88
CA THR A 279 -15.52 -3.39 -7.75
C THR A 279 -14.76 -3.23 -6.44
N TYR A 280 -15.45 -2.77 -5.40
CA TYR A 280 -14.84 -2.63 -4.09
C TYR A 280 -14.21 -3.95 -3.56
N ALA A 281 -14.78 -5.11 -3.88
CA ALA A 281 -14.26 -6.41 -3.44
C ALA A 281 -12.87 -6.75 -4.01
N TYR A 282 -12.58 -6.33 -5.25
CA TYR A 282 -11.35 -6.67 -5.98
C TYR A 282 -10.34 -5.51 -6.07
N ARG A 283 -10.58 -4.42 -5.35
CA ARG A 283 -9.75 -3.20 -5.39
C ARG A 283 -8.24 -3.41 -5.18
N GLU A 284 -7.84 -4.43 -4.43
CA GLU A 284 -6.42 -4.72 -4.17
C GLU A 284 -5.72 -5.38 -5.37
N THR A 285 -6.45 -6.09 -6.24
CA THR A 285 -5.86 -6.98 -7.26
C THR A 285 -6.27 -6.68 -8.69
N GLU A 286 -7.37 -5.95 -8.90
CA GLU A 286 -7.92 -5.64 -10.22
C GLU A 286 -7.99 -4.14 -10.47
N GLY A 287 -8.19 -3.74 -11.74
CA GLY A 287 -8.28 -2.32 -12.12
C GLY A 287 -7.00 -1.54 -11.81
N LEU A 288 -5.85 -2.18 -12.01
CA LEU A 288 -4.52 -1.62 -11.71
C LEU A 288 -3.86 -0.96 -12.94
N ILE A 289 -4.38 -1.23 -14.14
CA ILE A 289 -3.90 -0.73 -15.43
C ILE A 289 -5.08 -0.24 -16.27
N SER A 290 -4.82 0.52 -17.33
CA SER A 290 -5.85 0.86 -18.32
C SER A 290 -5.82 -0.09 -19.51
N THR A 291 -6.97 -0.64 -19.90
CA THR A 291 -7.12 -1.44 -21.12
C THR A 291 -7.61 -0.63 -22.32
N GLN A 292 -7.76 0.69 -22.17
CA GLN A 292 -8.29 1.57 -23.22
C GLN A 292 -7.31 1.80 -24.40
N TYR A 293 -6.07 1.33 -24.31
CA TYR A 293 -5.11 1.39 -25.42
C TYR A 293 -5.50 0.41 -26.54
N ASN A 294 -5.47 0.87 -27.79
CA ASN A 294 -5.95 0.10 -28.93
C ASN A 294 -5.13 0.42 -30.21
N GLY A 295 -5.58 -0.10 -31.37
CA GLY A 295 -4.88 0.06 -32.65
C GLY A 295 -4.71 1.50 -33.14
N THR A 296 -5.44 2.47 -32.58
CA THR A 296 -5.32 3.90 -32.91
C THR A 296 -4.46 4.69 -31.92
N THR A 297 -3.95 4.05 -30.86
CA THR A 297 -3.03 4.70 -29.91
C THR A 297 -1.79 5.20 -30.65
N ALA A 298 -1.55 6.52 -30.58
CA ALA A 298 -0.35 7.15 -31.14
C ALA A 298 0.81 7.04 -30.16
N TYR A 299 2.03 6.85 -30.68
CA TYR A 299 3.25 6.74 -29.89
C TYR A 299 4.26 7.83 -30.23
N VAL A 300 5.22 8.03 -29.34
CA VAL A 300 6.33 8.96 -29.55
C VAL A 300 7.30 8.34 -30.56
N HIS A 301 7.39 8.97 -31.74
CA HIS A 301 8.23 8.49 -32.85
C HIS A 301 9.62 9.14 -32.84
N SER A 302 10.22 9.21 -31.65
CA SER A 302 11.56 9.78 -31.45
C SER A 302 12.30 8.92 -30.46
N LYS A 303 13.52 8.54 -30.82
CA LYS A 303 14.42 7.84 -29.91
C LYS A 303 14.76 8.71 -28.71
N VAL A 304 14.85 8.11 -27.55
CA VAL A 304 15.37 8.77 -26.35
C VAL A 304 16.86 8.56 -26.30
N THR A 305 17.63 9.60 -26.05
CA THR A 305 19.05 9.45 -25.73
C THR A 305 19.30 9.94 -24.31
N LEU A 306 19.69 9.01 -23.44
CA LEU A 306 20.20 9.30 -22.11
C LEU A 306 21.73 9.40 -22.19
N GLY A 307 22.31 10.21 -21.31
CA GLY A 307 23.74 10.49 -21.28
C GLY A 307 24.62 9.26 -21.00
N GLY A 308 25.94 9.46 -21.03
CA GLY A 308 26.91 8.44 -20.64
C GLY A 308 27.04 8.29 -19.12
N VAL A 309 27.60 7.17 -18.70
CA VAL A 309 27.93 6.85 -17.30
C VAL A 309 29.42 6.59 -17.20
N SER A 310 30.12 7.45 -16.46
CA SER A 310 31.57 7.32 -16.22
C SER A 310 31.90 6.11 -15.35
N ASN A 311 33.11 5.56 -15.48
CA ASN A 311 33.57 4.39 -14.73
C ASN A 311 33.37 4.49 -13.20
N ARG A 312 33.54 5.68 -12.60
CA ARG A 312 33.34 5.89 -11.16
C ARG A 312 31.92 5.55 -10.65
N TYR A 313 30.94 5.45 -11.54
CA TYR A 313 29.56 5.06 -11.23
C TYR A 313 29.24 3.62 -11.68
N ILE A 314 30.25 2.86 -12.12
CA ILE A 314 30.17 1.44 -12.44
C ILE A 314 30.82 0.68 -11.29
N THR A 315 29.99 0.11 -10.42
CA THR A 315 30.46 -0.49 -9.15
C THR A 315 31.36 -1.69 -9.41
N SER A 316 32.57 -1.67 -8.84
CA SER A 316 33.49 -2.81 -8.91
C SER A 316 33.15 -3.84 -7.84
N VAL A 317 32.91 -5.09 -8.24
CA VAL A 317 32.49 -6.18 -7.36
C VAL A 317 33.18 -7.48 -7.74
N ALA A 318 33.40 -8.39 -6.78
CA ALA A 318 34.08 -9.66 -7.03
C ALA A 318 33.32 -10.54 -8.06
N ASP A 319 32.00 -10.59 -7.93
CA ASP A 319 31.11 -11.29 -8.86
C ASP A 319 29.82 -10.48 -9.09
N PRO A 320 29.66 -9.84 -10.26
CA PRO A 320 28.48 -9.05 -10.56
C PRO A 320 27.21 -9.89 -10.76
N THR A 321 27.31 -11.21 -10.97
CA THR A 321 26.12 -12.06 -11.15
C THR A 321 25.33 -12.26 -9.85
N THR A 322 25.97 -12.07 -8.69
CA THR A 322 25.34 -12.15 -7.36
C THR A 322 24.29 -11.06 -7.12
N PHE A 323 24.29 -10.01 -7.95
CA PHE A 323 23.35 -8.90 -7.90
C PHE A 323 22.14 -9.06 -8.81
N HIS A 324 21.91 -10.25 -9.37
CA HIS A 324 20.60 -10.53 -9.97
C HIS A 324 19.53 -10.55 -8.88
N ARG A 325 18.33 -10.08 -9.20
CA ARG A 325 17.19 -10.23 -8.30
C ARG A 325 16.84 -11.71 -8.16
N GLY A 326 16.69 -12.17 -6.92
CA GLY A 326 16.18 -13.52 -6.64
C GLY A 326 14.70 -13.66 -7.02
N SER A 327 14.27 -14.85 -7.46
CA SER A 327 12.87 -15.09 -7.84
C SER A 327 11.86 -14.89 -6.72
N SER A 328 12.29 -15.04 -5.46
CA SER A 328 11.49 -14.80 -4.25
C SER A 328 11.87 -13.51 -3.52
N GLU A 329 12.86 -12.77 -4.02
CA GLU A 329 13.33 -11.53 -3.39
C GLU A 329 12.33 -10.40 -3.68
N LYS A 330 11.93 -9.68 -2.64
CA LYS A 330 10.98 -8.56 -2.80
C LYS A 330 11.63 -7.37 -3.47
N ALA A 331 10.81 -6.48 -4.03
CA ALA A 331 11.28 -5.27 -4.67
C ALA A 331 12.12 -4.41 -3.72
N ALA A 332 11.60 -4.14 -2.52
CA ALA A 332 12.27 -3.33 -1.52
C ALA A 332 13.61 -3.94 -1.04
N GLU A 333 13.66 -5.26 -0.85
CA GLU A 333 14.87 -5.99 -0.44
C GLU A 333 15.96 -5.88 -1.50
N TYR A 334 15.58 -6.07 -2.77
CA TYR A 334 16.52 -5.95 -3.89
C TYR A 334 17.13 -4.55 -3.98
N MET A 335 16.31 -3.51 -3.87
CA MET A 335 16.79 -2.13 -3.89
C MET A 335 17.70 -1.81 -2.70
N THR A 336 17.38 -2.33 -1.51
CA THR A 336 18.21 -2.19 -0.30
C THR A 336 19.56 -2.87 -0.48
N ARG A 337 19.59 -4.03 -1.14
CA ARG A 337 20.82 -4.78 -1.39
C ARG A 337 21.73 -4.08 -2.39
N LEU A 338 21.17 -3.50 -3.45
CA LEU A 338 21.94 -2.67 -4.40
C LEU A 338 22.55 -1.45 -3.69
N ASP A 339 21.76 -0.76 -2.86
CA ASP A 339 22.26 0.40 -2.09
C ASP A 339 23.34 0.00 -1.09
N GLY A 340 23.15 -1.10 -0.35
CA GLY A 340 24.15 -1.62 0.59
C GLY A 340 25.48 -2.02 -0.06
N ALA A 341 25.45 -2.34 -1.37
CA ALA A 341 26.63 -2.58 -2.19
C ALA A 341 27.16 -1.32 -2.91
N ASN A 342 26.64 -0.14 -2.55
CA ASN A 342 27.00 1.18 -3.08
C ASN A 342 26.78 1.32 -4.59
N PHE A 343 25.75 0.67 -5.14
CA PHE A 343 25.31 0.93 -6.50
C PHE A 343 24.63 2.30 -6.60
N VAL A 344 25.04 3.08 -7.60
CA VAL A 344 24.44 4.39 -7.88
C VAL A 344 23.42 4.25 -8.99
N SER A 345 22.18 4.67 -8.72
CA SER A 345 21.12 4.69 -9.72
C SER A 345 21.39 5.77 -10.78
N GLN A 346 21.38 5.38 -12.05
CA GLN A 346 21.63 6.26 -13.19
C GLN A 346 20.37 6.50 -14.01
N HIS A 347 20.27 7.70 -14.57
CA HIS A 347 19.22 8.13 -15.51
C HIS A 347 17.79 7.81 -15.07
N ARG A 348 17.50 8.08 -13.78
CA ARG A 348 16.15 8.02 -13.27
C ARG A 348 15.20 8.81 -14.15
N THR A 349 14.10 8.18 -14.54
CA THR A 349 13.06 8.78 -15.34
C THR A 349 11.70 8.30 -14.89
N TYR A 350 10.73 9.19 -14.74
CA TYR A 350 9.33 8.85 -14.51
C TYR A 350 8.59 8.85 -15.85
N LEU A 351 8.10 7.67 -16.23
CA LEU A 351 7.43 7.41 -17.50
C LEU A 351 5.95 7.18 -17.23
N ARG A 352 5.08 7.78 -18.05
CA ARG A 352 3.69 7.38 -18.12
C ARG A 352 3.51 5.93 -18.56
N GLU A 353 2.35 5.36 -18.25
CA GLU A 353 1.98 4.00 -18.61
C GLU A 353 2.19 3.72 -20.11
N SER A 354 2.72 2.53 -20.40
CA SER A 354 2.76 1.99 -21.74
C SER A 354 2.10 0.61 -21.79
N ASN A 355 1.35 0.38 -22.86
CA ASN A 355 0.84 -0.94 -23.24
C ASN A 355 1.86 -1.75 -24.06
N ARG A 356 3.12 -1.30 -24.14
CA ARG A 356 4.23 -1.96 -24.84
C ARG A 356 5.42 -2.17 -23.89
N PRO A 357 6.29 -3.15 -24.14
CA PRO A 357 7.57 -3.22 -23.44
C PRO A 357 8.44 -2.01 -23.78
N ILE A 358 9.31 -1.62 -22.86
CA ILE A 358 10.38 -0.63 -23.08
C ILE A 358 11.58 -1.37 -23.65
N THR A 359 11.96 -1.05 -24.88
CA THR A 359 13.15 -1.59 -25.55
C THR A 359 14.20 -0.51 -25.75
N GLY A 360 15.46 -0.93 -25.83
CA GLY A 360 16.56 -0.01 -26.04
C GLY A 360 17.91 -0.66 -26.17
N ARG A 361 18.95 0.17 -26.14
CA ARG A 361 20.35 -0.20 -26.34
C ARG A 361 21.28 0.60 -25.45
N ILE A 362 22.22 -0.08 -24.81
CA ILE A 362 23.30 0.52 -24.04
C ILE A 362 24.56 0.51 -24.90
N TYR A 363 25.19 1.66 -25.08
CA TYR A 363 26.45 1.83 -25.80
C TYR A 363 27.59 2.02 -24.80
N PHE A 364 28.73 1.40 -25.06
CA PHE A 364 29.85 1.40 -24.14
C PHE A 364 31.21 1.29 -24.84
N LYS A 365 32.26 1.67 -24.10
CA LYS A 365 33.67 1.44 -24.47
C LYS A 365 34.41 0.82 -23.29
N LEU A 366 35.44 0.02 -23.56
CA LEU A 366 36.29 -0.57 -22.52
C LEU A 366 37.42 0.36 -22.03
N SER A 367 37.75 1.36 -22.84
CA SER A 367 38.62 2.50 -22.53
C SER A 367 38.28 3.65 -23.50
N GLU A 368 38.82 4.84 -23.30
CA GLU A 368 38.57 5.99 -24.18
C GLU A 368 38.91 5.71 -25.66
N ASP A 369 40.02 4.98 -25.87
CA ASP A 369 40.55 4.58 -27.19
C ASP A 369 39.90 3.32 -27.78
N SER A 370 39.11 2.58 -26.99
CA SER A 370 38.46 1.36 -27.45
C SER A 370 37.32 1.67 -28.46
N PRO A 371 37.07 0.78 -29.43
CA PRO A 371 35.90 0.91 -30.30
C PRO A 371 34.60 0.85 -29.47
N GLU A 372 33.61 1.65 -29.87
CA GLU A 372 32.30 1.64 -29.24
C GLU A 372 31.54 0.35 -29.57
N GLN A 373 30.99 -0.27 -28.55
CA GLN A 373 30.18 -1.48 -28.61
C GLN A 373 28.77 -1.18 -28.08
N SER A 374 27.84 -2.12 -28.26
CA SER A 374 26.49 -1.95 -27.71
C SER A 374 25.80 -3.28 -27.40
N THR A 375 24.80 -3.23 -26.52
CA THR A 375 23.93 -4.38 -26.16
C THR A 375 22.49 -3.92 -25.99
N THR A 376 21.54 -4.68 -26.52
CA THR A 376 20.10 -4.38 -26.47
C THR A 376 19.44 -4.91 -25.21
N PHE A 377 18.33 -4.30 -24.79
CA PHE A 377 17.51 -4.76 -23.67
C PHE A 377 16.02 -4.57 -23.92
N THR A 378 15.20 -5.30 -23.15
CA THR A 378 13.74 -5.22 -23.16
C THR A 378 13.19 -5.34 -21.73
N ILE A 379 12.32 -4.42 -21.32
CA ILE A 379 11.61 -4.43 -20.03
C ILE A 379 10.10 -4.43 -20.25
N PRO A 380 9.35 -5.36 -19.62
CA PRO A 380 9.85 -6.57 -18.97
C PRO A 380 10.47 -7.52 -20.00
N SER A 381 11.39 -8.38 -19.58
CA SER A 381 12.11 -9.32 -20.47
C SER A 381 11.20 -10.31 -21.21
N ASN A 382 9.97 -10.50 -20.72
CA ASN A 382 8.93 -11.32 -21.35
C ASN A 382 8.10 -10.57 -22.42
N MET A 383 8.51 -9.36 -22.82
CA MET A 383 7.84 -8.50 -23.81
C MET A 383 6.40 -8.08 -23.48
N LYS A 384 5.99 -8.19 -22.21
CA LYS A 384 4.69 -7.68 -21.76
C LYS A 384 4.69 -6.13 -21.69
N PRO A 385 3.52 -5.50 -21.54
CA PRO A 385 3.44 -4.07 -21.27
C PRO A 385 4.29 -3.61 -20.09
N ALA A 386 4.95 -2.46 -20.24
CA ALA A 386 5.53 -1.71 -19.13
C ALA A 386 4.44 -0.88 -18.44
N ALA A 387 3.59 -1.60 -17.72
CA ALA A 387 2.45 -1.06 -16.99
C ALA A 387 2.86 0.02 -15.97
N ARG A 388 1.89 0.86 -15.59
CA ARG A 388 2.00 1.88 -14.53
C ARG A 388 2.33 1.27 -13.16
N ASN A 389 2.75 2.08 -12.19
CA ASN A 389 2.97 1.69 -10.80
C ASN A 389 4.04 0.59 -10.59
N HIS A 390 5.10 0.61 -11.40
CA HIS A 390 6.24 -0.29 -11.26
C HIS A 390 7.57 0.46 -11.25
N GLU A 391 8.57 -0.12 -10.60
CA GLU A 391 9.98 0.26 -10.72
C GLU A 391 10.65 -0.66 -11.75
N LEU A 392 11.02 -0.06 -12.89
CA LEU A 392 11.62 -0.68 -14.05
C LEU A 392 13.15 -0.57 -13.93
N VAL A 393 13.80 -1.69 -13.62
CA VAL A 393 15.23 -1.72 -13.30
C VAL A 393 16.03 -2.40 -14.40
N VAL A 394 17.03 -1.69 -14.92
CA VAL A 394 18.04 -2.28 -15.80
C VAL A 394 19.32 -2.47 -15.00
N TYR A 395 19.62 -3.71 -14.61
CA TYR A 395 20.92 -4.05 -14.07
C TYR A 395 21.83 -4.53 -15.20
N ALA A 396 22.90 -3.80 -15.48
CA ALA A 396 23.87 -4.14 -16.51
C ALA A 396 25.27 -4.29 -15.91
N TYR A 397 26.04 -5.27 -16.37
CA TYR A 397 27.35 -5.55 -15.78
C TYR A 397 28.36 -6.12 -16.76
N PHE A 398 29.62 -5.76 -16.54
CA PHE A 398 30.75 -6.30 -17.29
C PHE A 398 31.31 -7.57 -16.65
N LEU A 399 31.47 -8.61 -17.47
CA LEU A 399 32.23 -9.81 -17.13
C LEU A 399 33.70 -9.67 -17.57
N GLU A 400 34.51 -10.68 -17.24
CA GLU A 400 35.88 -10.79 -17.74
C GLU A 400 35.93 -10.70 -19.27
N GLY A 401 36.88 -9.92 -19.79
CA GLY A 401 37.04 -9.68 -21.23
C GLY A 401 36.09 -8.63 -21.80
N GLY A 402 35.38 -7.86 -20.96
CA GLY A 402 34.65 -6.66 -21.38
C GLY A 402 33.26 -6.92 -21.99
N LYS A 403 32.71 -8.12 -21.85
CA LYS A 403 31.34 -8.41 -22.32
C LYS A 403 30.31 -7.79 -21.37
N LEU A 404 29.47 -6.89 -21.88
CA LEU A 404 28.32 -6.34 -21.16
C LEU A 404 27.14 -7.32 -21.18
N GLN A 405 26.63 -7.65 -20.01
CA GLN A 405 25.41 -8.42 -19.79
C GLN A 405 24.32 -7.49 -19.25
N ILE A 406 23.06 -7.72 -19.61
CA ILE A 406 21.93 -6.93 -19.13
C ILE A 406 20.88 -7.86 -18.56
N ASN A 407 20.42 -7.56 -17.35
CA ASN A 407 19.36 -8.26 -16.65
C ASN A 407 18.24 -7.28 -16.25
N PRO A 408 17.24 -7.08 -17.13
CA PRO A 408 16.13 -6.19 -16.85
C PRO A 408 15.11 -6.85 -15.91
N THR A 409 14.60 -6.08 -14.94
CA THR A 409 13.67 -6.53 -13.92
C THR A 409 12.53 -5.54 -13.74
N VAL A 410 11.30 -6.05 -13.58
CA VAL A 410 10.15 -5.25 -13.15
C VAL A 410 9.90 -5.54 -11.68
N LEU A 411 9.87 -4.48 -10.90
CA LEU A 411 9.61 -4.50 -9.47
C LEU A 411 8.24 -3.89 -9.22
N ASP A 412 7.49 -4.51 -8.31
CA ASP A 412 6.33 -3.87 -7.73
C ASP A 412 6.80 -2.59 -7.03
N TRP A 413 6.08 -1.50 -7.24
CA TRP A 413 6.40 -0.24 -6.57
C TRP A 413 5.84 -0.29 -5.14
N GLU A 414 6.60 -0.97 -4.26
CA GLU A 414 6.28 -1.09 -2.84
C GLU A 414 6.75 0.14 -2.08
N ASP A 415 5.80 0.95 -1.61
CA ASP A 415 6.07 2.06 -0.71
C ASP A 415 6.03 1.62 0.75
N GLY A 416 6.74 2.35 1.61
CA GLY A 416 6.90 2.17 3.05
C GLY A 416 5.69 1.92 3.94
N GLY A 417 4.47 1.82 3.41
CA GLY A 417 3.23 1.75 4.17
C GLY A 417 2.87 0.36 4.67
N LYS A 418 3.26 0.02 5.90
CA LYS A 418 2.48 -0.91 6.72
C LYS A 418 1.21 -0.20 7.18
N TYR A 419 0.09 -0.53 6.56
CA TYR A 419 -1.21 -0.39 7.22
C TYR A 419 -2.07 -1.61 6.96
N ASN A 420 -1.64 -2.73 7.53
CA ASN A 420 -2.50 -3.87 7.68
C ASN A 420 -3.50 -3.50 8.77
N TYR A 421 -4.80 -3.45 8.46
CA TYR A 421 -5.84 -3.26 9.49
C TYR A 421 -5.67 -4.29 10.63
N VAL A 422 -5.08 -5.45 10.32
CA VAL A 422 -4.78 -6.53 11.25
C VAL A 422 -3.68 -6.16 12.26
N ASP A 423 -2.70 -5.31 11.89
CA ASP A 423 -1.66 -4.81 12.81
C ASP A 423 -2.23 -3.78 13.80
N LYS A 424 -3.46 -3.30 13.58
CA LYS A 424 -4.20 -2.41 14.49
C LYS A 424 -5.47 -3.01 15.09
N VAL A 425 -5.89 -4.22 14.71
CA VAL A 425 -6.82 -4.98 15.55
C VAL A 425 -6.00 -5.64 16.65
N GLU A 426 -5.46 -4.80 17.53
CA GLU A 426 -5.08 -5.22 18.86
C GLU A 426 -6.37 -5.51 19.60
N ILE A 427 -6.62 -6.79 19.82
CA ILE A 427 -7.73 -7.22 20.65
C ILE A 427 -7.27 -7.08 22.09
N HIS A 428 -7.96 -6.22 22.83
CA HIS A 428 -7.73 -6.12 24.27
C HIS A 428 -8.20 -7.43 24.91
N THR A 429 -7.22 -8.23 25.34
CA THR A 429 -7.45 -9.52 25.98
C THR A 429 -7.44 -9.33 27.49
N ILE A 430 -8.59 -9.57 28.11
CA ILE A 430 -8.72 -9.62 29.57
C ILE A 430 -8.77 -11.07 29.98
N VAL A 431 -8.04 -11.41 31.05
CA VAL A 431 -8.08 -12.71 31.69
C VAL A 431 -8.63 -12.53 33.10
N GLU A 432 -9.77 -13.17 33.37
CA GLU A 432 -10.41 -13.15 34.67
C GLU A 432 -10.32 -14.53 35.32
N GLY A 433 -9.77 -14.55 36.54
CA GLY A 433 -9.52 -15.76 37.33
C GLY A 433 -8.03 -16.13 37.36
N ASP A 434 -7.64 -16.83 38.42
CA ASP A 434 -6.29 -17.39 38.52
C ASP A 434 -6.11 -18.53 37.52
N TYR A 435 -4.93 -18.62 36.92
CA TYR A 435 -4.59 -19.74 36.05
C TYR A 435 -3.18 -20.25 36.34
N GLN A 436 -2.97 -21.53 36.06
CA GLN A 436 -1.65 -22.15 36.11
C GLN A 436 -1.15 -22.38 34.70
N THR A 437 0.17 -22.39 34.55
CA THR A 437 0.83 -22.74 33.28
C THR A 437 1.58 -24.06 33.43
N HIS A 438 1.60 -24.84 32.34
CA HIS A 438 2.41 -26.03 32.22
C HIS A 438 2.90 -26.13 30.78
N ASP A 439 4.17 -26.51 30.59
CA ASP A 439 4.76 -26.75 29.27
C ASP A 439 4.47 -25.64 28.24
N GLY A 440 4.59 -24.38 28.67
CA GLY A 440 4.40 -23.22 27.81
C GLY A 440 2.95 -22.93 27.41
N GLY A 441 1.94 -23.50 28.08
CA GLY A 441 0.53 -23.15 27.87
C GLY A 441 -0.29 -23.05 29.18
N ILE A 442 -1.47 -22.45 29.08
CA ILE A 442 -2.46 -22.33 30.17
C ILE A 442 -3.12 -23.69 30.40
N GLN A 443 -3.19 -24.13 31.65
CA GLN A 443 -3.79 -25.41 32.01
C GLN A 443 -5.32 -25.37 31.87
N VAL A 444 -5.89 -26.39 31.21
CA VAL A 444 -7.33 -26.62 31.06
C VAL A 444 -7.67 -28.09 31.30
N ALA A 445 -8.88 -28.40 31.76
CA ALA A 445 -9.29 -29.77 32.08
C ALA A 445 -10.46 -30.24 31.19
N PHE A 446 -10.49 -31.54 30.94
CA PHE A 446 -11.52 -32.15 30.08
C PHE A 446 -12.91 -31.91 30.65
N ASN A 447 -13.81 -31.35 29.82
CA ASN A 447 -15.21 -31.10 30.17
C ASN A 447 -15.42 -30.25 31.45
N GLU A 448 -14.42 -29.43 31.81
CA GLU A 448 -14.48 -28.50 32.93
C GLU A 448 -14.19 -27.06 32.45
N PRO A 449 -15.19 -26.34 31.91
CA PRO A 449 -14.97 -25.05 31.26
C PRO A 449 -14.33 -23.98 32.16
N THR A 450 -14.64 -23.99 33.44
CA THR A 450 -14.14 -23.00 34.42
C THR A 450 -12.85 -23.42 35.11
N TRP A 451 -12.22 -24.53 34.69
CA TRP A 451 -10.90 -24.91 35.22
C TRP A 451 -9.81 -23.94 34.75
N GLY A 452 -9.91 -23.54 33.48
CA GLY A 452 -9.09 -22.47 32.91
C GLY A 452 -9.68 -21.09 33.21
N PRO A 453 -8.91 -20.02 32.95
CA PRO A 453 -9.40 -18.67 33.17
C PRO A 453 -10.45 -18.30 32.12
N LYS A 454 -11.32 -17.35 32.48
CA LYS A 454 -12.24 -16.72 31.52
C LYS A 454 -11.44 -15.73 30.67
N ILE A 455 -11.52 -15.88 29.35
CA ILE A 455 -10.85 -14.98 28.41
C ILE A 455 -11.89 -14.10 27.76
N THR A 456 -11.66 -12.79 27.81
CA THR A 456 -12.52 -11.78 27.20
C THR A 456 -11.73 -11.01 26.16
N PHE A 457 -12.25 -11.02 24.94
CA PHE A 457 -11.78 -10.16 23.86
C PHE A 457 -12.73 -8.97 23.79
N GLU A 458 -12.24 -7.81 24.24
CA GLU A 458 -13.02 -6.57 24.24
C GLU A 458 -12.85 -5.79 22.95
N ASN A 459 -13.92 -5.08 22.57
CA ASN A 459 -13.92 -4.12 21.47
C ASN A 459 -13.33 -4.66 20.16
N ILE A 460 -13.66 -5.90 19.80
CA ILE A 460 -13.30 -6.49 18.51
C ILE A 460 -13.85 -5.58 17.41
N TYR A 461 -12.93 -4.83 16.80
CA TYR A 461 -13.23 -3.84 15.80
C TYR A 461 -12.48 -4.19 14.52
N THR A 462 -13.14 -4.99 13.69
CA THR A 462 -12.59 -5.46 12.41
C THR A 462 -13.05 -4.59 11.23
N GLY A 463 -13.68 -3.45 11.52
CA GLY A 463 -14.31 -2.60 10.51
C GLY A 463 -15.43 -3.35 9.77
N GLY A 464 -16.22 -4.14 10.49
CA GLY A 464 -17.34 -4.92 9.94
C GLY A 464 -16.95 -6.21 9.22
N ARG A 465 -15.65 -6.55 9.12
CA ARG A 465 -15.21 -7.82 8.51
C ARG A 465 -15.51 -9.01 9.42
N LYS A 466 -15.88 -10.15 8.82
CA LYS A 466 -16.08 -11.40 9.57
C LYS A 466 -14.78 -11.81 10.27
N TRP A 467 -14.87 -12.10 11.56
CA TRP A 467 -13.82 -12.73 12.33
C TRP A 467 -14.23 -14.15 12.74
N ILE A 468 -13.22 -15.01 12.90
CA ILE A 468 -13.37 -16.40 13.32
C ILE A 468 -12.30 -16.69 14.37
N LEU A 469 -12.73 -16.98 15.60
CA LEU A 469 -11.90 -17.54 16.66
C LEU A 469 -11.87 -19.06 16.50
N GLN A 470 -10.66 -19.62 16.48
CA GLN A 470 -10.46 -21.03 16.23
C GLN A 470 -9.21 -21.56 16.94
N SER A 471 -9.10 -22.88 16.99
CA SER A 471 -7.97 -23.62 17.54
C SER A 471 -7.26 -24.36 16.42
N ASN A 472 -5.92 -24.45 16.48
CA ASN A 472 -5.16 -25.31 15.57
C ASN A 472 -5.36 -26.80 15.87
N ASN A 473 -5.98 -27.12 17.00
CA ASN A 473 -6.29 -28.48 17.43
C ASN A 473 -7.81 -28.68 17.50
N PRO A 474 -8.39 -29.54 16.63
CA PRO A 474 -9.83 -29.78 16.57
C PRO A 474 -10.36 -30.55 17.78
N VAL A 475 -9.52 -31.02 18.70
CA VAL A 475 -9.93 -31.65 19.95
C VAL A 475 -10.28 -30.61 21.02
N PHE A 476 -9.93 -29.34 20.82
CA PHE A 476 -10.32 -28.24 21.69
C PHE A 476 -11.50 -27.47 21.09
N GLY A 477 -12.26 -26.82 21.95
CA GLY A 477 -13.37 -25.96 21.57
C GLY A 477 -13.58 -24.83 22.57
N PHE A 478 -14.67 -24.11 22.39
CA PHE A 478 -14.98 -22.91 23.15
C PHE A 478 -16.37 -23.00 23.77
N VAL A 479 -16.50 -22.56 25.01
CA VAL A 479 -17.79 -22.35 25.68
C VAL A 479 -17.95 -20.86 25.90
N ILE A 480 -19.06 -20.26 25.48
CA ILE A 480 -19.33 -18.84 25.69
C ILE A 480 -19.64 -18.62 27.18
N ALA A 481 -18.96 -17.67 27.81
CA ALA A 481 -19.20 -17.37 29.21
C ALA A 481 -20.59 -16.76 29.41
N GLY A 482 -21.38 -17.32 30.33
CA GLY A 482 -22.77 -16.92 30.56
C GLY A 482 -23.81 -17.61 29.69
N ASP A 483 -23.39 -18.52 28.79
CA ASP A 483 -24.32 -19.38 28.04
C ASP A 483 -24.80 -20.54 28.93
N GLU A 484 -26.09 -20.56 29.27
CA GLU A 484 -26.71 -21.58 30.12
C GLU A 484 -26.70 -22.99 29.49
N SER A 485 -26.52 -23.08 28.16
CA SER A 485 -26.47 -24.38 27.46
C SER A 485 -25.18 -25.15 27.71
N GLY A 486 -24.07 -24.45 28.02
CA GLY A 486 -22.75 -25.05 28.13
C GLY A 486 -22.24 -25.71 26.84
N GLU A 487 -22.81 -25.38 25.68
CA GLU A 487 -22.46 -26.01 24.41
C GLU A 487 -20.99 -25.72 24.03
N ILE A 488 -20.23 -26.77 23.73
CA ILE A 488 -18.85 -26.64 23.25
C ILE A 488 -18.85 -26.44 21.73
N LYS A 489 -18.45 -25.25 21.29
CA LYS A 489 -18.37 -24.84 19.88
C LYS A 489 -16.96 -25.05 19.33
N ASN A 490 -16.84 -25.45 18.06
CA ASN A 490 -15.53 -25.61 17.40
C ASN A 490 -14.86 -24.28 17.07
N THR A 491 -15.68 -23.27 16.78
CA THR A 491 -15.25 -21.92 16.42
C THR A 491 -16.26 -20.93 16.97
N LEU A 492 -15.82 -19.71 17.27
CA LEU A 492 -16.70 -18.56 17.52
C LEU A 492 -16.53 -17.58 16.36
N GLU A 493 -17.60 -16.90 15.96
CA GLU A 493 -17.55 -15.97 14.83
C GLU A 493 -18.45 -14.76 15.06
N GLY A 494 -18.14 -13.66 14.38
CA GLY A 494 -18.89 -12.40 14.44
C GLY A 494 -18.48 -11.44 13.34
N ASN A 495 -19.15 -10.29 13.26
CA ASN A 495 -18.93 -9.27 12.24
C ASN A 495 -18.59 -7.95 12.95
N GLY A 496 -17.30 -7.75 13.23
CA GLY A 496 -16.81 -6.89 14.31
C GLY A 496 -17.02 -5.38 14.14
N ASN A 497 -18.10 -4.86 14.71
CA ASN A 497 -18.34 -3.45 15.02
C ASN A 497 -18.36 -3.22 16.55
N LYS A 498 -17.20 -3.32 17.20
CA LYS A 498 -17.03 -3.23 18.67
C LYS A 498 -17.75 -4.35 19.43
N GLU A 499 -17.60 -5.58 18.94
CA GLU A 499 -18.15 -6.75 19.63
C GLU A 499 -17.24 -7.12 20.82
N THR A 500 -17.82 -7.59 21.91
CA THR A 500 -17.08 -8.14 23.05
C THR A 500 -17.53 -9.57 23.25
N ILE A 501 -16.57 -10.49 23.35
CA ILE A 501 -16.87 -11.91 23.58
C ILE A 501 -16.05 -12.43 24.75
N SER A 502 -16.72 -13.15 25.65
CA SER A 502 -16.10 -13.84 26.78
C SER A 502 -16.29 -15.33 26.60
N PHE A 503 -15.22 -16.11 26.74
CA PHE A 503 -15.24 -17.54 26.48
C PHE A 503 -14.24 -18.31 27.36
N TYR A 504 -14.45 -19.62 27.43
CA TYR A 504 -13.55 -20.60 28.02
C TYR A 504 -13.03 -21.55 26.94
N VAL A 505 -11.79 -22.01 27.07
CA VAL A 505 -11.18 -23.02 26.18
C VAL A 505 -11.28 -24.38 26.85
N VAL A 506 -11.88 -25.35 26.14
CA VAL A 506 -12.23 -26.65 26.73
C VAL A 506 -11.77 -27.81 25.84
N PRO A 507 -11.00 -28.77 26.36
CA PRO A 507 -10.74 -30.03 25.67
C PRO A 507 -12.02 -30.88 25.56
N LYS A 508 -12.27 -31.42 24.37
CA LYS A 508 -13.43 -32.28 24.04
C LYS A 508 -13.14 -33.77 24.17
N LYS A 509 -11.91 -34.16 24.50
CA LYS A 509 -11.53 -35.55 24.76
C LYS A 509 -10.63 -35.63 25.99
N ILE A 510 -10.68 -36.78 26.67
CA ILE A 510 -9.80 -37.08 27.79
C ILE A 510 -8.35 -37.13 27.30
N LEU A 511 -7.43 -36.65 28.15
CA LEU A 511 -6.01 -36.68 27.89
C LEU A 511 -5.56 -38.13 27.72
N ASP A 512 -5.07 -38.44 26.53
CA ASP A 512 -4.50 -39.75 26.20
C ASP A 512 -2.99 -39.58 26.03
N MET A 513 -2.22 -40.05 27.01
CA MET A 513 -0.77 -39.98 26.97
C MET A 513 -0.15 -40.84 25.85
N ALA A 514 -0.91 -41.75 25.23
CA ALA A 514 -0.49 -42.50 24.05
C ALA A 514 -0.77 -41.74 22.73
N ASN A 515 -1.59 -40.67 22.77
CA ASN A 515 -1.89 -39.81 21.64
C ASN A 515 -1.52 -38.34 21.94
N PRO A 516 -0.27 -37.93 21.65
CA PRO A 516 0.24 -36.59 21.99
C PRO A 516 -0.51 -35.43 21.31
N HIS A 517 -1.39 -35.70 20.33
CA HIS A 517 -2.21 -34.68 19.69
C HIS A 517 -3.40 -34.20 20.53
N ASN A 518 -3.70 -34.81 21.69
CA ASN A 518 -4.75 -34.34 22.62
C ASN A 518 -4.20 -33.44 23.74
N TYR A 519 -2.97 -32.96 23.64
CA TYR A 519 -2.25 -32.34 24.76
C TYR A 519 -2.12 -30.82 24.65
N HIS A 520 -1.92 -30.25 23.46
CA HIS A 520 -1.74 -28.80 23.25
C HIS A 520 -2.73 -28.20 22.26
N ALA A 521 -3.07 -26.92 22.45
CA ALA A 521 -3.79 -26.11 21.48
C ALA A 521 -3.29 -24.67 21.47
N ASN A 522 -3.19 -24.08 20.27
CA ASN A 522 -3.06 -22.64 20.10
C ASN A 522 -4.38 -22.09 19.60
N VAL A 523 -4.93 -21.14 20.35
CA VAL A 523 -6.13 -20.39 19.99
C VAL A 523 -5.69 -19.12 19.28
N PHE A 524 -6.33 -18.83 18.15
CA PHE A 524 -6.07 -17.64 17.35
C PHE A 524 -7.35 -17.13 16.68
N LEU A 525 -7.38 -15.83 16.42
CA LEU A 525 -8.48 -15.17 15.73
C LEU A 525 -8.05 -14.78 14.31
N THR A 526 -8.83 -15.16 13.31
CA THR A 526 -8.60 -14.79 11.90
C THR A 526 -9.64 -13.80 11.42
N ILE A 527 -9.21 -12.82 10.63
CA ILE A 527 -10.08 -11.87 9.92
C ILE A 527 -10.07 -12.25 8.44
N VAL A 528 -11.25 -12.52 7.88
CA VAL A 528 -11.43 -12.92 6.47
C VAL A 528 -10.87 -11.81 5.55
N PRO A 529 -10.01 -12.14 4.56
CA PRO A 529 -9.85 -13.48 3.98
C PRO A 529 -8.91 -14.47 4.68
N SER A 530 -7.94 -14.13 5.54
CA SER A 530 -7.09 -15.16 6.24
C SER A 530 -6.09 -14.68 7.31
N ASN A 531 -6.02 -13.40 7.67
CA ASN A 531 -4.92 -12.91 8.51
C ASN A 531 -5.21 -13.11 10.02
N LYS A 532 -4.21 -13.52 10.82
CA LYS A 532 -4.34 -13.65 12.29
C LYS A 532 -4.24 -12.28 12.98
N ALA A 533 -5.16 -11.99 13.90
CA ALA A 533 -5.15 -10.76 14.69
C ALA A 533 -4.14 -10.80 15.84
N LEU A 534 -3.74 -9.62 16.34
CA LEU A 534 -2.92 -9.47 17.54
C LEU A 534 -3.81 -9.63 18.77
N ILE A 535 -3.69 -10.77 19.46
CA ILE A 535 -4.55 -11.13 20.61
C ILE A 535 -3.78 -11.29 21.91
N ASN A 536 -2.44 -11.19 21.88
CA ASN A 536 -1.58 -11.47 23.04
C ASN A 536 -0.31 -10.60 23.03
N VAL A 537 -0.50 -9.28 23.11
CA VAL A 537 0.57 -8.28 22.89
C VAL A 537 1.13 -7.64 24.17
N GLY A 538 0.68 -8.05 25.36
CA GLY A 538 1.20 -7.56 26.64
C GLY A 538 2.69 -7.85 26.86
N GLU A 539 3.31 -7.14 27.82
CA GLU A 539 4.68 -7.38 28.29
C GLU A 539 4.68 -7.89 29.75
N GLY A 540 5.62 -8.77 30.10
CA GLY A 540 5.75 -9.26 31.49
C GLY A 540 4.58 -10.15 31.93
N GLU A 541 3.99 -9.85 33.09
CA GLU A 541 2.88 -10.63 33.69
C GLU A 541 1.56 -10.51 32.92
N GLU A 542 1.42 -9.51 32.04
CA GLU A 542 0.24 -9.33 31.18
C GLU A 542 0.30 -10.18 29.90
N LYS A 543 1.43 -10.84 29.62
CA LYS A 543 1.60 -11.68 28.43
C LYS A 543 1.22 -13.13 28.73
N LEU A 544 0.23 -13.64 28.00
CA LEU A 544 -0.17 -15.05 28.10
C LEU A 544 0.83 -15.96 27.37
N PRO A 545 0.91 -17.25 27.74
CA PRO A 545 1.72 -18.20 27.01
C PRO A 545 1.32 -18.26 25.53
N GLY A 546 2.31 -18.25 24.62
CA GLY A 546 2.09 -18.27 23.17
C GLY A 546 2.85 -17.17 22.42
N THR A 547 2.35 -16.80 21.24
CA THR A 547 2.91 -15.72 20.39
C THR A 547 2.03 -14.47 20.47
N SER A 548 2.40 -13.36 19.81
CA SER A 548 1.55 -12.17 19.76
C SER A 548 0.18 -12.38 19.10
N THR A 549 0.04 -13.46 18.33
CA THR A 549 -1.18 -13.80 17.56
C THR A 549 -1.85 -15.09 18.04
N GLU A 550 -1.30 -15.75 19.06
CA GLU A 550 -1.76 -17.04 19.55
C GLU A 550 -1.65 -17.13 21.07
N ILE A 551 -2.66 -17.72 21.71
CA ILE A 551 -2.61 -18.09 23.13
C ILE A 551 -2.55 -19.61 23.22
N SER A 552 -1.57 -20.13 23.94
CA SER A 552 -1.28 -21.56 24.07
C SER A 552 -1.95 -22.16 25.31
N PHE A 553 -2.54 -23.34 25.15
CA PHE A 553 -3.25 -24.11 26.18
C PHE A 553 -2.71 -25.53 26.24
N VAL A 554 -2.74 -26.11 27.44
CA VAL A 554 -2.34 -27.50 27.72
C VAL A 554 -3.43 -28.19 28.50
N GLN A 555 -3.85 -29.37 28.04
CA GLN A 555 -4.76 -30.20 28.80
C GLN A 555 -4.03 -30.87 29.97
N VAL A 556 -4.56 -30.70 31.18
CA VAL A 556 -4.13 -31.41 32.38
C VAL A 556 -5.12 -32.53 32.76
N LYS A 557 -4.65 -33.46 33.60
CA LYS A 557 -5.35 -34.68 33.97
C LYS A 557 -6.64 -34.44 34.72
#